data_AF-A0A2E6KWX7-F1
#
_entry.id   AF-A0A2E6KWX7-F1
#
_cell.length_a   1.000
_cell.length_b   1.000
_cell.length_c   1.000
_cell.angle_alpha   90.00
_cell.angle_beta   90.00
_cell.angle_gamma   90.00
#
_symmetry.space_group_name_H-M   'P 1'
#
loop_
_entity.id
_entity.type
_entity.pdbx_description
1 polymer ?
#
loop_
_entity_poly.entity_id
_entity_poly.type
_entity_poly.pdbx_seq_one_letter_code
_entity_poly.pdbx_strand_id
1 'polypeptide(L)'
;MAGVDPIFIEHLAEALCGLSAILFTFIATFSRSEKAEYMAQNIIAGALILCAVVLWWLALSGGSLWGSAYLPKPLSLVCIIIAISARMNIKGTNVSFGANPHSIGKKEEE
;
A
#
# COMPACT_ATOMS: atom_id res chain seq x y z
N MET A 1 20.26 -11.73 20.21
CA MET A 1 19.45 -10.67 19.56
C MET A 1 18.46 -10.21 20.61
N ALA A 2 18.49 -8.93 21.01
CA ALA A 2 17.69 -8.42 22.12
C ALA A 2 16.20 -8.73 21.91
N GLY A 3 15.58 -9.32 22.93
CA GLY A 3 14.27 -9.96 22.88
C GLY A 3 13.13 -8.95 22.78
N VAL A 4 12.55 -8.83 21.58
CA VAL A 4 11.22 -8.27 21.40
C VAL A 4 10.25 -9.44 21.35
N ASP A 5 9.17 -9.35 22.13
CA ASP A 5 8.19 -10.42 22.21
C ASP A 5 7.49 -10.64 20.85
N PRO A 6 7.37 -11.88 20.35
CA PRO A 6 6.68 -12.16 19.09
C PRO A 6 5.25 -11.64 19.02
N ILE A 7 4.53 -11.58 20.15
CA ILE A 7 3.15 -11.04 20.21
C ILE A 7 3.15 -9.55 19.85
N PHE A 8 4.14 -8.78 20.32
CA PHE A 8 4.22 -7.37 19.98
C PHE A 8 4.43 -7.17 18.47
N ILE A 9 5.29 -7.99 17.87
CA ILE A 9 5.57 -7.96 16.44
C ILE A 9 4.33 -8.38 15.63
N GLU A 10 3.56 -9.38 16.12
CA GLU A 10 2.30 -9.81 15.52
C GLU A 10 1.26 -8.68 15.49
N HIS A 11 1.01 -8.01 16.63
CA HIS A 11 0.08 -6.88 16.68
C HIS A 11 0.55 -5.69 15.83
N LEU A 12 1.85 -5.43 15.77
CA LEU A 12 2.40 -4.39 14.91
C LEU A 12 2.18 -4.71 13.42
N ALA A 13 2.40 -5.97 13.02
CA ALA A 13 2.15 -6.43 11.66
C ALA A 13 0.66 -6.33 11.29
N GLU A 14 -0.22 -6.78 12.20
CA GLU A 14 -1.67 -6.69 12.00
C GLU A 14 -2.14 -5.24 11.86
N ALA A 15 -1.67 -4.34 12.73
CA ALA A 15 -2.00 -2.92 12.67
C ALA A 15 -1.51 -2.26 11.37
N LEU A 16 -0.29 -2.53 10.94
CA LEU A 16 0.29 -1.97 9.70
C LEU A 16 -0.46 -2.45 8.46
N CYS A 17 -0.78 -3.74 8.41
CA CYS A 17 -1.47 -4.31 7.26
C CYS A 17 -2.96 -3.91 7.26
N GLY A 18 -3.61 -3.77 8.42
CA GLY A 18 -4.95 -3.18 8.54
C GLY A 18 -4.99 -1.70 8.12
N LEU A 19 -4.04 -0.89 8.57
CA LEU A 19 -3.91 0.52 8.16
C LEU A 19 -3.71 0.63 6.65
N SER A 20 -2.87 -0.22 6.07
CA SER A 20 -2.62 -0.24 4.62
C SER A 20 -3.90 -0.56 3.83
N ALA A 21 -4.73 -1.51 4.29
CA ALA A 21 -5.99 -1.85 3.66
C ALA A 21 -7.02 -0.70 3.72
N ILE A 22 -7.09 -0.01 4.87
CA ILE A 22 -7.95 1.16 5.05
C ILE A 22 -7.50 2.27 4.08
N LEU A 23 -6.21 2.62 4.08
CA LEU A 23 -5.66 3.64 3.18
C LEU A 23 -5.93 3.30 1.71
N PHE A 24 -5.81 2.03 1.33
CA PHE A 24 -6.11 1.56 -0.03
C PHE A 24 -7.57 1.83 -0.43
N THR A 25 -8.52 1.61 0.49
CA THR A 25 -9.95 1.89 0.26
C THR A 25 -10.19 3.38 -0.01
N PHE A 26 -9.43 4.26 0.64
CA PHE A 26 -9.55 5.71 0.47
C PHE A 26 -8.77 6.28 -0.72
N ILE A 27 -8.03 5.47 -1.50
CA ILE A 27 -7.30 5.94 -2.70
C ILE A 27 -8.25 6.68 -3.65
N ALA A 28 -9.44 6.13 -3.90
CA ALA A 28 -10.42 6.75 -4.81
C ALA A 28 -10.88 8.13 -4.32
N THR A 29 -10.90 8.36 -3.00
CA THR A 29 -11.22 9.67 -2.42
C THR A 29 -10.08 10.67 -2.64
N PHE A 30 -8.83 10.24 -2.50
CA PHE A 30 -7.65 11.08 -2.72
C PHE A 30 -7.35 11.32 -4.22
N SER A 31 -7.86 10.47 -5.12
CA SER A 31 -7.76 10.59 -6.58
C SER A 31 -8.41 11.87 -7.15
N ARG A 32 -9.20 12.60 -6.35
CA ARG A 32 -9.78 13.90 -6.74
C ARG A 32 -8.74 14.99 -7.05
N SER A 33 -7.48 14.82 -6.63
CA SER A 33 -6.38 15.72 -6.95
C SER A 33 -5.11 14.93 -7.22
N GLU A 34 -4.42 15.27 -8.32
CA GLU A 34 -3.18 14.59 -8.74
C GLU A 34 -2.11 14.58 -7.64
N LYS A 35 -1.97 15.70 -6.90
CA LYS A 35 -1.01 15.82 -5.80
C LYS A 35 -1.40 14.95 -4.60
N ALA A 36 -2.70 14.86 -4.29
CA ALA A 36 -3.19 14.06 -3.18
C ALA A 36 -3.11 12.56 -3.50
N GLU A 37 -3.38 12.17 -4.74
CA GLU A 37 -3.21 10.81 -5.23
C GLU A 37 -1.74 10.37 -5.12
N TYR A 38 -0.81 11.19 -5.63
CA TYR A 38 0.63 10.93 -5.54
C TYR A 38 1.08 10.72 -4.09
N MET A 39 0.63 11.60 -3.19
CA MET A 39 0.97 11.52 -1.78
C MET A 39 0.39 10.25 -1.14
N ALA A 40 -0.87 9.93 -1.41
CA ALA A 40 -1.54 8.73 -0.87
C ALA A 40 -0.86 7.44 -1.35
N GLN A 41 -0.59 7.31 -2.65
CA GLN A 41 0.10 6.15 -3.21
C GLN A 41 1.51 5.99 -2.63
N ASN A 42 2.24 7.07 -2.41
CA ASN A 42 3.56 7.02 -1.79
C ASN A 42 3.50 6.60 -0.31
N ILE A 43 2.52 7.10 0.45
CA ILE A 43 2.28 6.68 1.84
C ILE A 43 1.93 5.19 1.89
N ILE A 44 1.05 4.73 1.01
CA ILE A 44 0.64 3.32 0.94
C ILE A 44 1.82 2.42 0.56
N ALA A 45 2.60 2.80 -0.44
CA ALA A 45 3.81 2.07 -0.81
C ALA A 45 4.80 1.99 0.36
N GLY A 46 5.04 3.10 1.07
CA GLY A 46 5.90 3.12 2.26
C GLY A 46 5.38 2.22 3.38
N ALA A 47 4.08 2.28 3.67
CA ALA A 47 3.43 1.46 4.69
C ALA A 47 3.49 -0.04 4.37
N LEU A 48 3.32 -0.42 3.10
CA LEU A 48 3.42 -1.81 2.65
C LEU A 48 4.85 -2.35 2.71
N ILE A 49 5.84 -1.55 2.34
CA ILE A 49 7.26 -1.92 2.51
C ILE A 49 7.58 -2.11 3.99
N LEU A 50 7.09 -1.22 4.85
CA LEU A 50 7.24 -1.37 6.30
C LEU A 50 6.53 -2.63 6.82
N CYS A 51 5.29 -2.94 6.38
CA CYS A 51 4.61 -4.19 6.76
C CYS A 51 5.43 -5.40 6.31
N ALA A 52 6.00 -5.39 5.09
CA ALA A 52 6.84 -6.48 4.60
C ALA A 52 8.09 -6.70 5.47
N VAL A 53 8.77 -5.64 5.89
CA VAL A 53 9.92 -5.73 6.80
C VAL A 53 9.52 -6.32 8.16
N VAL A 54 8.40 -5.86 8.74
CA VAL A 54 7.90 -6.35 10.03
C VAL A 54 7.47 -7.81 9.92
N LEU A 55 6.80 -8.22 8.84
CA LEU A 55 6.41 -9.62 8.60
C LEU A 55 7.64 -10.53 8.44
N TRP A 56 8.69 -10.04 7.78
CA TRP A 56 9.95 -10.78 7.67
C TRP A 56 10.63 -10.91 9.04
N TRP A 57 10.60 -9.84 9.84
CA TRP A 57 11.10 -9.85 11.21
C TRP A 57 10.33 -10.85 12.10
N LEU A 58 8.99 -10.90 11.98
CA LEU A 58 8.13 -11.87 12.66
C LEU A 58 8.50 -13.31 12.26
N ALA A 59 8.71 -13.55 10.96
CA ALA A 59 9.09 -14.86 10.44
C ALA A 59 10.45 -15.34 10.98
N LEU A 60 11.43 -14.45 11.10
CA LEU A 60 12.75 -14.76 11.68
C LEU A 60 12.69 -14.99 13.20
N SER A 61 11.76 -14.32 13.88
CA SER A 61 11.54 -14.47 15.33
C SER A 61 10.74 -15.73 15.69
N GLY A 62 10.31 -16.53 14.70
CA GLY A 62 9.48 -17.71 14.92
C GLY A 62 8.04 -17.40 15.32
N GLY A 63 7.58 -16.17 15.09
CA GLY A 63 6.20 -15.75 15.39
C GLY A 63 5.18 -16.31 14.40
N SER A 64 3.94 -16.40 14.85
CA SER A 64 2.79 -16.70 14.00
C SER A 64 2.03 -15.43 13.65
N LEU A 65 1.33 -15.44 12.52
CA LEU A 65 0.33 -14.43 12.20
C LEU A 65 -1.01 -15.14 12.05
N TRP A 66 -2.03 -14.72 12.81
CA TRP A 66 -3.36 -15.38 12.84
C TRP A 66 -3.28 -16.89 13.12
N GLY A 67 -2.37 -17.28 14.01
CA GLY A 67 -2.15 -18.69 14.38
C GLY A 67 -1.41 -19.53 13.33
N SER A 68 -0.90 -18.93 12.24
CA SER A 68 -0.09 -19.63 11.24
C SER A 68 1.33 -19.08 11.17
N ALA A 69 2.32 -19.95 11.37
CA ALA A 69 3.75 -19.61 11.21
C ALA A 69 4.19 -19.49 9.74
N TYR A 70 3.35 -19.91 8.79
CA TYR A 70 3.68 -19.91 7.36
C TYR A 70 3.13 -18.70 6.60
N LEU A 71 2.17 -17.95 7.18
CA LEU A 71 1.56 -16.77 6.55
C LEU A 71 2.46 -15.55 6.41
N PRO A 72 3.38 -15.23 7.35
CA PRO A 72 4.15 -13.99 7.27
C PRO A 72 5.00 -13.87 5.98
N LYS A 73 5.56 -14.99 5.51
CA LYS A 73 6.42 -15.03 4.32
C LYS A 73 5.67 -14.70 3.02
N PRO A 74 4.61 -15.42 2.60
CA PRO A 74 3.87 -15.08 1.39
C PRO A 74 3.21 -13.70 1.50
N LEU A 75 2.73 -13.31 2.68
CA LEU A 75 2.11 -12.00 2.86
C LEU A 75 3.13 -10.87 2.66
N SER A 76 4.37 -11.03 3.12
CA SER A 76 5.44 -10.05 2.87
C SER A 76 5.72 -9.86 1.37
N LEU A 77 5.67 -10.94 0.57
CA LEU A 77 5.82 -10.86 -0.88
C LEU A 77 4.66 -10.11 -1.53
N VAL A 78 3.43 -10.39 -1.10
CA VAL A 78 2.24 -9.67 -1.57
C VAL A 78 2.35 -8.18 -1.26
N CYS A 79 2.78 -7.81 -0.05
CA CYS A 79 3.00 -6.41 0.32
C CYS A 79 4.02 -5.72 -0.61
N ILE A 80 5.12 -6.39 -0.96
CA ILE A 80 6.13 -5.85 -1.89
C ILE A 80 5.54 -5.67 -3.30
N ILE A 81 4.81 -6.66 -3.80
CA ILE A 81 4.18 -6.59 -5.13
C ILE A 81 3.18 -5.42 -5.21
N ILE A 82 2.35 -5.25 -4.17
CA ILE A 82 1.38 -4.15 -4.12
C ILE A 82 2.11 -2.81 -3.98
N ALA A 83 3.18 -2.73 -3.19
CA ALA A 83 3.96 -1.49 -3.05
C ALA A 83 4.56 -1.04 -4.40
N ILE A 84 5.10 -1.98 -5.17
CA ILE A 84 5.63 -1.70 -6.52
C ILE A 84 4.49 -1.29 -7.45
N SER A 85 3.37 -2.01 -7.44
CA SER A 85 2.19 -1.68 -8.24
C SER A 85 1.64 -0.28 -7.94
N ALA A 86 1.57 0.10 -6.66
CA ALA A 86 1.17 1.44 -6.24
C ALA A 86 2.13 2.52 -6.78
N ARG A 87 3.43 2.24 -6.85
CA ARG A 87 4.44 3.14 -7.45
C ARG A 87 4.41 3.14 -8.97
N MET A 88 3.85 2.13 -9.63
CA MET A 88 3.63 2.15 -11.09
C MET A 88 2.46 3.08 -11.45
N ASN A 89 1.44 3.15 -10.60
CA ASN A 89 0.31 4.07 -10.78
C ASN A 89 0.78 5.55 -10.79
N ILE A 90 1.84 5.88 -10.04
CA ILE A 90 2.50 7.20 -10.01
C ILE A 90 3.02 7.67 -11.39
N LYS A 91 3.29 6.77 -12.33
CA LYS A 91 3.86 7.10 -13.66
C LYS A 91 2.81 7.16 -14.78
N GLY A 92 1.57 6.77 -14.51
CA GLY A 92 0.49 6.81 -15.50
C GLY A 92 -0.04 8.23 -15.68
N THR A 93 -0.21 8.68 -16.91
CA THR A 93 -1.11 9.80 -17.23
C THR A 93 -2.46 9.54 -16.54
N ASN A 94 -3.03 10.56 -15.91
CA ASN A 94 -4.34 10.50 -15.27
C ASN A 94 -5.43 10.04 -16.27
N VAL A 95 -5.70 8.74 -16.32
CA VAL A 95 -6.79 8.14 -17.13
C VAL A 95 -8.13 8.15 -16.39
N SER A 96 -8.12 8.43 -15.08
CA SER A 96 -9.30 8.32 -14.21
C SER A 96 -9.94 9.66 -13.85
N PHE A 97 -9.53 10.78 -14.46
CA PHE A 97 -10.48 11.89 -14.58
C PHE A 97 -11.53 11.45 -15.60
N GLY A 98 -12.70 11.05 -15.09
CA GLY A 98 -13.90 10.90 -15.89
C GLY A 98 -13.97 12.09 -16.83
N ALA A 99 -14.02 11.81 -18.13
CA ALA A 99 -13.82 12.79 -19.18
C ALA A 99 -14.62 14.06 -18.87
N ASN A 100 -13.92 15.17 -18.59
CA ASN A 100 -14.59 16.42 -18.27
C ASN A 100 -15.39 16.83 -19.52
N PRO A 101 -16.74 16.88 -19.46
CA PRO A 101 -17.57 17.12 -20.63
C PRO A 101 -17.35 18.52 -21.23
N HIS A 102 -16.74 19.45 -20.48
CA HIS A 102 -16.32 20.75 -21.00
C HIS A 102 -15.01 20.74 -21.80
N SER A 103 -14.27 19.62 -21.79
CA SER A 103 -13.05 19.41 -22.60
C SER A 103 -13.25 18.42 -23.75
N ILE A 104 -14.38 17.71 -23.79
CA ILE A 104 -14.79 16.88 -24.94
C ILE A 104 -15.34 17.81 -26.02
N GLY A 105 -14.49 18.21 -26.97
CA GLY A 105 -14.94 18.89 -28.19
C GLY A 105 -14.32 20.26 -28.48
N LYS A 106 -13.37 20.77 -27.67
CA LYS A 106 -12.52 21.87 -28.12
C LYS A 106 -11.49 21.31 -29.10
N LYS A 107 -11.89 21.27 -30.38
CA LYS A 107 -10.95 21.22 -31.50
C LYS A 107 -9.97 22.37 -31.33
N GLU A 108 -8.68 22.10 -31.47
CA GLU A 108 -7.66 23.13 -31.70
C GLU A 108 -8.06 23.89 -32.96
N GLU A 109 -8.68 25.06 -32.77
CA GLU A 109 -8.51 26.19 -33.69
C GLU A 109 -7.34 26.99 -33.13
N GLU A 110 -6.13 26.68 -33.62
CA GLU A 110 -5.11 27.60 -34.16
C GLU A 110 -3.82 26.84 -34.49
#